data_AF-A0A7X1ZT16-F1
#
_entry.id   AF-A0A7X1ZT16-F1
#
_cell.length_a   1.000
_cell.length_b   1.000
_cell.length_c   1.000
_cell.angle_alpha   90.00
_cell.angle_beta   90.00
_cell.angle_gamma   90.00
#
_symmetry.space_group_name_H-M   'P 1'
#
loop_
_entity.id
_entity.type
_entity.pdbx_description
1 polymer ?
#
loop_
_entity_poly.entity_id
_entity_poly.type
_entity_poly.pdbx_seq_one_letter_code
_entity_poly.pdbx_strand_id
1 'polypeptide(L)'
;MPRVKKKLPWWVNLMRYSGRGVVIVWAGFWVFFMVASALSETSPDQKANALGWVVVIVGTILLTASAVIPWIWEGVGAFVLLGEAAAFFVFFMIISQGRMGAVVLLVFCLPPLVGGGLSLASWLVARKAPPKQA
;
A
#
# COMPACT_ATOMS: atom_id res chain seq x y z
N MET A 1 -1.15 6.02 -23.50
CA MET A 1 -0.22 5.09 -24.17
C MET A 1 -0.91 3.74 -24.35
N PRO A 2 -1.08 3.24 -25.58
CA PRO A 2 -1.69 1.93 -25.82
C PRO A 2 -0.85 0.82 -25.16
N ARG A 3 -1.49 -0.02 -24.33
CA ARG A 3 -0.82 -1.17 -23.69
C ARG A 3 -0.51 -2.22 -24.76
N VAL A 4 0.71 -2.22 -25.28
CA VAL A 4 1.22 -3.34 -26.09
C VAL A 4 1.10 -4.61 -25.24
N LYS A 5 0.22 -5.54 -25.64
CA LYS A 5 0.00 -6.79 -24.91
C LYS A 5 1.26 -7.65 -25.05
N LYS A 6 2.11 -7.68 -24.03
CA LYS A 6 3.26 -8.59 -23.97
C LYS A 6 2.82 -9.96 -23.45
N LYS A 7 3.33 -11.06 -24.02
CA LYS A 7 3.18 -12.39 -23.40
C LYS A 7 4.09 -12.42 -22.17
N LEU A 8 3.49 -12.43 -20.98
CA LEU A 8 4.22 -12.57 -19.73
C LEU A 8 4.17 -14.01 -19.24
N PRO A 9 5.25 -14.54 -18.65
CA PRO A 9 5.23 -15.81 -17.95
C PRO A 9 4.15 -15.82 -16.85
N TRP A 10 3.56 -16.99 -16.59
CA TRP A 10 2.51 -17.15 -15.59
C TRP A 10 2.95 -16.68 -14.20
N TRP A 11 4.21 -16.91 -13.82
CA TRP A 11 4.76 -16.51 -12.53
C TRP A 11 4.84 -14.98 -12.38
N VAL A 12 5.05 -14.23 -13.46
CA VAL A 12 5.04 -12.76 -13.44
C VAL A 12 3.63 -12.25 -13.14
N ASN A 13 2.62 -12.86 -13.75
CA ASN A 13 1.24 -12.53 -13.45
C ASN A 13 0.88 -12.89 -12.01
N LEU A 14 1.34 -14.05 -11.52
CA LEU A 14 1.15 -14.44 -10.12
C LEU A 14 1.76 -13.39 -9.18
N MET A 15 3.02 -12.99 -9.37
CA MET A 15 3.67 -11.95 -8.55
C MET A 15 2.88 -10.63 -8.54
N ARG A 16 2.36 -10.21 -9.69
CA ARG A 16 1.53 -8.99 -9.80
C ARG A 16 0.27 -9.07 -8.97
N TYR A 17 -0.48 -10.16 -9.13
CA TYR A 17 -1.76 -10.31 -8.43
C TYR A 17 -1.56 -10.57 -6.94
N SER A 18 -0.56 -11.35 -6.56
CA SER A 18 -0.21 -11.57 -5.15
C SER A 18 0.21 -10.26 -4.47
N GLY A 19 1.10 -9.47 -5.10
CA GLY A 19 1.54 -8.19 -4.54
C GLY A 19 0.38 -7.20 -4.35
N ARG A 20 -0.50 -7.09 -5.34
CA ARG A 20 -1.71 -6.25 -5.25
C ARG A 20 -2.70 -6.75 -4.21
N GLY A 21 -2.91 -8.07 -4.14
CA GLY A 21 -3.80 -8.68 -3.17
C GLY A 21 -3.38 -8.39 -1.73
N VAL A 22 -2.09 -8.54 -1.43
CA VAL A 22 -1.52 -8.21 -0.11
C VAL A 22 -1.81 -6.76 0.27
N VAL A 23 -1.58 -5.81 -0.65
CA VAL A 23 -1.80 -4.38 -0.39
C VAL A 23 -3.28 -4.06 -0.21
N ILE A 24 -4.17 -4.65 -1.00
CA ILE A 24 -5.62 -4.43 -0.86
C ILE A 24 -6.12 -4.90 0.49
N VAL A 25 -5.74 -6.12 0.91
CA VAL A 25 -6.15 -6.68 2.20
C VAL A 25 -5.62 -5.81 3.34
N TRP A 26 -4.35 -5.40 3.25
CA TRP A 26 -3.72 -4.54 4.25
C TRP A 26 -4.35 -3.14 4.32
N ALA A 27 -4.57 -2.49 3.18
CA ALA A 27 -5.22 -1.18 3.13
C ALA A 27 -6.66 -1.25 3.67
N GLY A 28 -7.42 -2.28 3.27
CA GLY A 28 -8.77 -2.50 3.77
C GLY A 28 -8.83 -2.70 5.29
N PHE A 29 -7.89 -3.49 5.84
CA PHE A 29 -7.76 -3.68 7.29
C PHE A 29 -7.52 -2.35 8.02
N TRP A 30 -6.60 -1.53 7.55
CA TRP A 30 -6.28 -0.26 8.21
C TRP A 30 -7.38 0.79 8.05
N VAL A 31 -8.03 0.86 6.88
CA VAL A 31 -9.20 1.74 6.69
C VAL A 31 -10.31 1.35 7.66
N PHE A 32 -10.62 0.06 7.78
CA PHE A 32 -11.59 -0.42 8.75
C PHE A 32 -11.21 -0.01 10.18
N PHE A 33 -9.95 -0.23 10.58
CA PHE A 33 -9.50 0.09 11.94
C PHE A 33 -9.53 1.59 12.25
N MET A 34 -9.11 2.44 11.31
CA MET A 34 -9.16 3.90 11.47
C MET A 34 -10.60 4.41 11.63
N VAL A 35 -11.51 3.92 10.78
CA VAL A 35 -12.93 4.30 10.85
C VAL A 35 -13.55 3.81 12.16
N ALA A 36 -13.31 2.56 12.54
CA ALA A 36 -13.81 2.00 13.80
C ALA A 36 -13.29 2.79 15.03
N SER A 37 -12.00 3.16 15.01
CA SER A 37 -11.39 3.96 16.09
C SER A 37 -12.05 5.33 16.19
N ALA A 38 -12.23 6.04 15.06
CA ALA A 38 -12.87 7.35 15.05
C ALA A 38 -14.34 7.32 15.50
N LEU A 39 -15.09 6.26 15.16
CA LEU A 39 -16.46 6.07 15.62
C LEU A 39 -16.54 5.72 17.12
N SER A 40 -15.52 5.06 17.67
CA SER A 40 -15.48 4.73 19.10
C SER A 40 -15.19 5.93 20.00
N GLU A 41 -14.49 6.95 19.46
CA GLU A 41 -14.14 8.17 20.19
C GLU A 41 -15.26 9.23 20.16
N THR A 42 -16.32 9.06 19.35
CA THR A 42 -17.50 9.93 19.36
C THR A 42 -18.45 9.57 20.52
N SER A 43 -18.02 9.80 21.75
CA SER A 43 -18.92 9.80 22.92
C SER A 43 -19.71 11.13 23.00
N PRO A 44 -20.95 11.15 23.54
CA PRO A 44 -21.82 12.33 23.53
C PRO A 44 -21.23 13.59 24.17
N ASP A 45 -20.30 13.43 25.11
CA ASP A 45 -19.65 14.52 25.84
C ASP A 45 -18.35 15.02 25.18
N GLN A 46 -17.80 14.29 24.20
CA GLN A 46 -16.64 14.73 23.45
C GLN A 46 -17.09 15.41 22.16
N LYS A 47 -16.89 16.74 22.10
CA LYS A 47 -16.95 17.49 20.84
C LYS A 47 -16.15 16.71 19.80
N ALA A 48 -16.83 16.28 18.72
CA ALA A 48 -16.25 15.50 17.65
C ALA A 48 -14.86 16.04 17.30
N ASN A 49 -13.83 15.25 17.59
CA ASN A 49 -12.44 15.69 17.47
C ASN A 49 -12.13 15.87 15.98
N ALA A 50 -12.26 17.10 15.46
CA ALA A 50 -12.09 17.42 14.04
C ALA A 50 -10.75 16.91 13.50
N LEU A 51 -9.72 16.87 14.36
CA LEU A 51 -8.41 16.32 14.02
C LEU A 51 -8.45 14.80 13.75
N GLY A 52 -9.23 14.05 14.52
CA GLY A 52 -9.41 12.59 14.32
C GLY A 52 -10.02 12.27 12.96
N TRP A 53 -11.04 13.02 12.55
CA TRP A 53 -11.66 12.87 11.23
C TRP A 53 -10.72 13.26 10.08
N VAL A 54 -9.88 14.28 10.26
CA VAL A 54 -8.84 14.62 9.27
C VAL A 54 -7.87 13.46 9.07
N VAL A 55 -7.43 12.81 10.16
CA VAL A 55 -6.56 11.62 10.08
C VAL A 55 -7.25 10.48 9.34
N VAL A 56 -8.52 10.20 9.61
CA VAL A 56 -9.29 9.17 8.89
C VAL A 56 -9.36 9.48 7.40
N ILE A 57 -9.72 10.70 7.02
CA ILE A 57 -9.88 11.09 5.61
C ILE A 57 -8.54 10.99 4.88
N VAL A 58 -7.49 11.63 5.42
CA VAL A 58 -6.15 11.63 4.79
C VAL A 58 -5.58 10.22 4.74
N GLY A 59 -5.66 9.46 5.84
CA GLY A 59 -5.19 8.08 5.91
C GLY A 59 -5.91 7.17 4.92
N THR A 60 -7.23 7.30 4.81
CA THR A 60 -8.04 6.51 3.86
C THR A 60 -7.65 6.81 2.42
N ILE A 61 -7.46 8.09 2.09
CA ILE A 61 -7.02 8.50 0.75
C ILE A 61 -5.65 7.89 0.44
N LEU A 62 -4.69 7.99 1.36
CA LEU A 62 -3.34 7.44 1.17
C LEU A 62 -3.36 5.93 0.95
N LEU A 63 -4.04 5.17 1.82
CA LEU A 63 -4.12 3.71 1.73
C LEU A 63 -4.87 3.24 0.47
N THR A 64 -5.93 3.95 0.10
CA THR A 64 -6.69 3.61 -1.12
C THR A 64 -5.87 3.93 -2.37
N ALA A 65 -5.19 5.06 -2.38
CA ALA A 65 -4.31 5.43 -3.48
C ALA A 65 -3.16 4.41 -3.65
N SER A 66 -2.53 3.98 -2.55
CA SER A 66 -1.47 2.98 -2.61
C SER A 66 -1.95 1.60 -3.07
N ALA A 67 -3.19 1.23 -2.74
CA ALA A 67 -3.82 0.01 -3.28
C ALA A 67 -4.18 0.11 -4.77
N VAL A 68 -4.57 1.30 -5.27
CA VAL A 68 -5.10 1.49 -6.64
C VAL A 68 -4.00 1.82 -7.66
N ILE A 69 -3.03 2.67 -7.32
CA ILE A 69 -1.99 3.12 -8.26
C ILE A 69 -1.25 1.94 -8.94
N PRO A 70 -0.88 0.84 -8.24
CA PRO A 70 -0.21 -0.31 -8.87
C PRO A 70 -1.03 -1.04 -9.94
N TRP A 71 -2.36 -0.84 -9.99
CA TRP A 71 -3.22 -1.42 -11.04
C TRP A 71 -3.18 -0.64 -12.34
N ILE A 72 -3.01 0.68 -12.23
CA ILE A 72 -2.99 1.58 -13.37
C ILE A 72 -1.56 1.72 -13.88
N TRP A 73 -0.60 1.93 -12.96
CA TRP A 73 0.81 2.18 -13.21
C TRP A 73 1.69 1.27 -12.34
N GLU A 74 1.99 0.06 -12.78
CA GLU A 74 2.77 -0.91 -11.99
C GLU A 74 4.12 -0.38 -11.48
N GLY A 75 4.90 0.26 -12.35
CA GLY A 75 6.21 0.78 -11.98
C GLY A 75 6.13 1.90 -10.95
N VAL A 76 5.24 2.88 -11.18
CA VAL A 76 5.03 4.00 -10.25
C VAL A 76 4.47 3.48 -8.93
N GLY A 77 3.47 2.61 -8.98
CA GLY A 77 2.85 2.01 -7.79
C GLY A 77 3.85 1.21 -6.95
N ALA A 78 4.80 0.52 -7.58
CA ALA A 78 5.86 -0.17 -6.86
C ALA A 78 6.72 0.79 -6.04
N PHE A 79 7.16 1.91 -6.63
CA PHE A 79 7.94 2.93 -5.91
C PHE A 79 7.12 3.64 -4.83
N VAL A 80 5.85 3.92 -5.10
CA VAL A 80 4.94 4.51 -4.10
C VAL A 80 4.84 3.60 -2.88
N LEU A 81 4.61 2.30 -3.07
CA LEU A 81 4.50 1.34 -1.96
C LEU A 81 5.81 1.20 -1.16
N LEU A 82 6.96 1.14 -1.85
CA LEU A 82 8.26 1.08 -1.17
C LEU A 82 8.56 2.37 -0.39
N GLY A 83 8.23 3.52 -0.97
CA GLY A 83 8.37 4.83 -0.33
C GLY A 83 7.43 4.98 0.88
N GLU A 84 6.19 4.53 0.75
CA GLU A 84 5.21 4.51 1.84
C GLU A 84 5.66 3.61 3.00
N ALA A 85 6.19 2.42 2.71
CA ALA A 85 6.74 1.55 3.74
C ALA A 85 7.90 2.20 4.50
N ALA A 86 8.81 2.87 3.78
CA ALA A 86 9.91 3.60 4.39
C ALA A 86 9.43 4.80 5.21
N ALA A 87 8.46 5.56 4.69
CA ALA A 87 7.86 6.69 5.38
C ALA A 87 7.17 6.26 6.67
N PHE A 88 6.36 5.18 6.65
CA PHE A 88 5.75 4.63 7.86
C PHE A 88 6.81 4.15 8.85
N PHE A 89 7.85 3.46 8.38
CA PHE A 89 8.91 3.00 9.26
C PHE A 89 9.55 4.17 10.01
N VAL A 90 9.98 5.20 9.29
CA VAL A 90 10.62 6.39 9.89
C VAL A 90 9.65 7.11 10.83
N PHE A 91 8.43 7.39 10.36
CA PHE A 91 7.42 8.11 11.14
C PHE A 91 7.10 7.41 12.46
N PHE A 92 6.80 6.11 12.43
CA PHE A 92 6.47 5.37 13.64
C PHE A 92 7.69 5.10 14.53
N MET A 93 8.90 4.99 13.98
CA MET A 93 10.11 4.91 14.79
C MET A 93 10.36 6.21 15.57
N ILE A 94 10.10 7.37 14.96
CA ILE A 94 10.18 8.67 15.65
C ILE A 94 9.14 8.73 16.77
N ILE A 95 7.87 8.40 16.49
CA ILE A 95 6.79 8.49 17.48
C ILE A 95 6.97 7.49 18.61
N SER A 96 7.35 6.25 18.31
CA SER A 96 7.54 5.20 19.31
C SER A 96 8.89 5.26 20.02
N GLN A 97 9.74 6.26 19.71
CA GLN A 97 11.13 6.36 20.19
C GLN A 97 11.92 5.05 19.96
N GLY A 98 11.63 4.38 18.84
CA GLY A 98 12.23 3.12 18.43
C GLY A 98 11.79 1.87 19.20
N ARG A 99 10.92 2.00 20.20
CA ARG A 99 10.53 0.86 21.07
C ARG A 99 9.67 -0.17 20.38
N MET A 100 9.03 0.18 19.26
CA MET A 100 8.11 -0.70 18.53
C MET A 100 8.62 -1.11 17.15
N GLY A 101 9.93 -1.02 16.88
CA GLY A 101 10.47 -1.21 15.52
C GLY A 101 10.06 -2.53 14.85
N ALA A 102 10.04 -3.64 15.58
CA ALA A 102 9.59 -4.93 15.04
C ALA A 102 8.09 -4.93 14.66
N VAL A 103 7.24 -4.33 15.50
CA VAL A 103 5.79 -4.23 15.24
C VAL A 103 5.52 -3.30 14.06
N VAL A 104 6.21 -2.16 14.01
CA VAL A 104 6.12 -1.22 12.89
C VAL A 104 6.51 -1.91 11.59
N LEU A 105 7.63 -2.62 11.58
CA LEU A 105 8.09 -3.35 10.42
C LEU A 105 7.06 -4.41 9.97
N LEU A 106 6.58 -5.25 10.89
CA LEU A 106 5.71 -6.37 10.56
C LEU A 106 4.30 -5.93 10.13
N VAL A 107 3.70 -4.96 10.83
CA VAL A 107 2.29 -4.61 10.65
C VAL A 107 2.10 -3.48 9.63
N PHE A 108 3.00 -2.49 9.64
CA PHE A 108 2.88 -1.32 8.76
C PHE A 108 3.75 -1.42 7.51
N CYS A 109 4.98 -1.91 7.61
CA CYS A 109 5.92 -1.84 6.50
C CYS A 109 5.96 -3.10 5.64
N LEU A 110 5.78 -4.29 6.22
CA LEU A 110 5.97 -5.55 5.52
C LEU A 110 4.96 -5.71 4.36
N PRO A 111 3.66 -5.42 4.52
CA PRO A 111 2.72 -5.56 3.42
C PRO A 111 3.01 -4.64 2.21
N PRO A 112 3.26 -3.32 2.39
CA PRO A 112 3.68 -2.48 1.26
C PRO A 112 5.09 -2.81 0.75
N LEU A 113 6.02 -3.31 1.57
CA LEU A 113 7.33 -3.80 1.09
C LEU A 113 7.17 -5.03 0.17
N VAL A 114 6.37 -6.01 0.59
CA VAL A 114 6.10 -7.21 -0.20
C VAL A 114 5.32 -6.85 -1.46
N GLY A 115 4.26 -6.04 -1.34
CA GLY A 115 3.46 -5.57 -2.47
C GLY A 115 4.29 -4.76 -3.48
N GLY A 116 5.08 -3.81 -2.99
CA GLY A 116 5.98 -2.97 -3.77
C GLY A 116 7.11 -3.77 -4.41
N GLY A 117 7.75 -4.67 -3.66
CA GLY A 117 8.82 -5.53 -4.15
C GLY A 117 8.37 -6.49 -5.25
N LEU A 118 7.23 -7.17 -5.05
CA LEU A 118 6.64 -8.04 -6.08
C LEU A 118 6.22 -7.25 -7.32
N SER A 119 5.63 -6.07 -7.13
CA SER A 119 5.24 -5.19 -8.23
C SER A 119 6.45 -4.70 -9.02
N LEU A 120 7.53 -4.29 -8.33
CA LEU A 120 8.77 -3.85 -8.96
C LEU A 120 9.44 -4.98 -9.74
N ALA A 121 9.59 -6.15 -9.13
CA ALA A 121 10.19 -7.32 -9.77
C ALA A 121 9.42 -7.72 -11.03
N SER A 122 8.08 -7.79 -10.93
CA SER A 122 7.24 -8.11 -12.08
C SER A 122 7.33 -7.06 -13.21
N TRP A 123 7.44 -5.79 -12.85
CA TRP A 123 7.58 -4.69 -13.79
C TRP A 123 8.93 -4.68 -14.50
N LEU A 124 10.02 -4.94 -13.79
CA LEU A 124 11.37 -5.05 -14.36
C LEU A 124 11.44 -6.19 -15.40
N VAL A 125 10.79 -7.33 -15.10
CA VAL A 125 10.71 -8.46 -16.03
C VAL A 125 9.83 -8.11 -17.24
N ALA A 126 8.67 -7.50 -17.01
CA ALA A 126 7.76 -7.10 -18.08
C ALA A 126 8.36 -6.04 -19.02
N ARG A 127 9.25 -5.18 -18.53
CA ARG A 127 10.00 -4.24 -19.36
C ARG A 127 10.90 -4.95 -20.38
N LYS A 128 11.55 -6.03 -19.96
CA LYS A 128 12.47 -6.82 -20.80
C LYS A 128 11.76 -7.81 -21.74
N ALA A 129 10.47 -8.12 -21.51
CA ALA A 129 9.75 -9.09 -22.34
C ALA A 129 9.52 -8.59 -23.78
N PRO A 130 9.65 -9.47 -24.80
CA PRO A 130 9.39 -9.13 -26.19
C PRO A 130 7.89 -8.82 -26.43
N PRO A 131 7.56 -7.97 -27.42
CA PRO A 131 6.18 -7.74 -27.82
C PRO A 131 5.56 -9.05 -28.32
N LYS A 132 4.27 -9.28 -28.04
CA LYS A 132 3.54 -10.41 -28.61
C LYS A 132 3.44 -10.15 -30.12
N GLN A 133 4.07 -11.01 -30.92
CA GLN A 133 3.86 -11.02 -32.37
C GLN A 133 2.36 -11.26 -32.63
N ALA A 134 1.77 -10.41 -33.46
CA ALA A 134 0.36 -10.39 -33.76
C ALA A 134 -0.08 -11.68 -34.48
#